data_AF-A0A377V181-F1
#
_entry.id   AF-A0A377V181-F1
#
_cell.length_a   1.000
_cell.length_b   1.000
_cell.length_c   1.000
_cell.angle_alpha   90.00
_cell.angle_beta   90.00
_cell.angle_gamma   90.00
#
_symmetry.space_group_name_H-M   'P 1'
#
loop_
_entity.id
_entity.type
_entity.pdbx_description
1 polymer ?
#
loop_
_entity_poly.entity_id
_entity_poly.type
_entity_poly.pdbx_seq_one_letter_code
_entity_poly.pdbx_strand_id
1 'polypeptide(L)' 'MWAQAVTKAGTTDLDKVREAMAGQTFNAPSGFTLTMDATNHHLHKPVMIGEIEGKRPVQRGLADR' A
#
# COMPACT_ATOMS: atom_id res chain seq x y z
N MET A 1 -7.10 -3.63 3.89
CA MET A 1 -6.07 -3.91 4.91
C MET A 1 -6.67 -4.06 6.30
N TRP A 2 -7.36 -3.07 6.88
CA TRP A 2 -7.96 -3.23 8.23
C TRP A 2 -8.86 -4.48 8.38
N ALA A 3 -9.80 -4.72 7.45
CA ALA A 3 -10.63 -5.92 7.50
C ALA A 3 -9.82 -7.23 7.42
N GLN A 4 -8.78 -7.27 6.58
CA GLN A 4 -7.83 -8.39 6.49
C GLN A 4 -7.06 -8.59 7.80
N ALA A 5 -6.69 -7.51 8.50
CA ALA A 5 -6.08 -7.56 9.82
C ALA A 5 -7.03 -8.05 10.90
N VAL A 6 -8.29 -7.63 10.88
CA VAL A 6 -9.34 -8.16 11.77
C VAL A 6 -9.54 -9.66 11.55
N THR A 7 -9.61 -10.11 10.29
CA THR A 7 -9.69 -11.54 9.96
C THR A 7 -8.46 -12.30 10.44
N LYS A 8 -7.25 -11.75 10.26
CA LYS A 8 -5.99 -12.34 10.73
C LYS A 8 -5.90 -12.38 12.26
N ALA A 9 -6.38 -11.35 12.96
CA ALA A 9 -6.36 -11.25 14.41
C ALA A 9 -7.51 -12.04 15.09
N GLY A 10 -8.56 -12.37 14.35
CA GLY A 10 -9.76 -13.02 14.88
C GLY A 10 -10.58 -12.14 15.83
N THR A 11 -10.37 -10.82 15.81
CA THR A 11 -10.96 -9.86 16.74
C THR A 11 -10.92 -8.45 16.18
N THR A 12 -11.73 -7.56 16.76
CA THR A 12 -11.71 -6.12 16.51
C THR A 12 -10.99 -5.33 17.60
N ASP A 13 -10.33 -6.02 18.54
CA ASP A 13 -9.46 -5.39 19.54
C ASP A 13 -8.31 -4.62 18.84
N LEU A 14 -8.14 -3.35 19.22
CA LEU A 14 -7.26 -2.43 18.50
C LEU A 14 -5.79 -2.84 18.55
N ASP A 15 -5.31 -3.33 19.68
CA ASP A 15 -3.90 -3.69 19.84
C ASP A 15 -3.57 -4.94 19.01
N LYS A 16 -4.44 -5.95 19.06
CA LYS A 16 -4.28 -7.17 18.26
C LYS A 16 -4.38 -6.90 16.76
N VAL A 17 -5.30 -6.02 16.36
CA VAL A 17 -5.46 -5.62 14.94
C VAL A 17 -4.23 -4.83 14.46
N ARG A 18 -3.69 -3.95 15.30
CA ARG A 18 -2.48 -3.17 14.99
C ARG A 18 -1.26 -4.08 14.79
N GLU A 19 -1.06 -5.05 15.67
CA GLU A 19 0.01 -6.05 15.49
C GLU A 19 -0.21 -6.88 14.22
N ALA A 20 -1.45 -7.27 13.93
CA ALA A 20 -1.78 -8.03 12.74
C ALA A 20 -1.60 -7.24 11.43
N MET A 21 -1.66 -5.90 11.46
CA MET A 21 -1.46 -4.98 10.33
C MET A 21 0.00 -4.90 9.86
N ALA A 22 0.98 -5.12 10.74
CA ALA A 22 2.40 -5.05 10.40
C ALA A 22 2.75 -6.05 9.28
N GLY A 23 3.41 -5.56 8.22
CA GLY A 23 3.88 -6.38 7.10
C GLY A 23 2.78 -6.88 6.15
N GLN A 24 1.52 -6.46 6.30
CA GLN A 24 0.46 -6.90 5.40
C GLN A 24 0.65 -6.38 3.98
N THR A 25 0.27 -7.21 3.01
CA THR A 25 0.23 -6.85 1.59
C THR A 25 -1.20 -6.73 1.09
N PHE A 26 -1.41 -5.83 0.12
CA PHE A 26 -2.71 -5.56 -0.48
C PHE A 26 -2.58 -5.19 -1.95
N ASN A 27 -3.36 -5.84 -2.81
CA ASN A 27 -3.45 -5.50 -4.24
C ASN A 27 -4.29 -4.22 -4.38
N ALA A 28 -3.62 -3.08 -4.51
CA ALA A 28 -4.28 -1.79 -4.51
C ALA A 28 -4.86 -1.43 -5.90
N PRO A 29 -5.92 -0.61 -5.95
CA PRO A 29 -6.49 -0.11 -7.21
C PRO A 29 -5.48 0.66 -8.08
N SER A 30 -4.37 1.13 -7.51
CA SER A 30 -3.27 1.75 -8.26
C SER A 30 -2.49 0.77 -9.14
N GLY A 31 -2.85 -0.52 -9.17
CA GLY A 31 -2.19 -1.54 -9.97
C GLY A 31 -0.91 -2.10 -9.33
N PHE A 32 -0.64 -1.77 -8.07
CA PHE A 32 0.54 -2.22 -7.34
C PHE A 32 0.14 -2.97 -6.07
N THR A 33 0.94 -3.96 -5.70
CA THR A 33 0.86 -4.56 -4.36
C THR A 33 1.55 -3.63 -3.37
N LEU A 34 0.78 -3.11 -2.42
CA LEU A 34 1.28 -2.25 -1.36
C LEU A 34 1.56 -3.07 -0.11
N THR A 35 2.59 -2.69 0.64
CA THR A 35 2.96 -3.32 1.91
C THR A 35 2.87 -2.31 3.04
N MET A 36 2.25 -2.71 4.17
CA MET A 36 2.29 -1.93 5.40
C MET A 36 3.63 -2.13 6.10
N ASP A 37 4.34 -1.04 6.34
CA ASP A 37 5.59 -1.08 7.09
C ASP A 37 5.36 -1.53 8.54
N ALA A 38 6.19 -2.44 9.02
CA ALA A 38 6.05 -3.03 10.34
C ALA A 38 6.49 -2.09 11.48
N THR A 39 7.28 -1.06 11.17
CA THR A 39 7.94 -0.21 12.17
C THR A 39 7.30 1.16 12.29
N ASN A 40 6.76 1.71 11.20
CA ASN A 40 6.30 3.10 11.17
C ASN A 40 4.89 3.32 10.62
N HIS A 41 4.14 2.25 10.26
CA HIS A 41 2.79 2.34 9.66
C HIS A 41 2.68 3.11 8.33
N HIS A 42 3.78 3.36 7.63
CA HIS A 42 3.72 3.89 6.27
C HIS A 42 3.48 2.77 5.26
N LEU A 43 2.87 3.11 4.13
CA LEU A 43 2.69 2.18 3.03
C LEU A 43 3.86 2.29 2.04
N HIS A 44 4.45 1.16 1.70
CA HIS A 44 5.37 1.02 0.59
C HIS A 44 4.60 1.20 -0.71
N LYS A 45 4.63 2.41 -1.27
CA LYS A 45 3.94 2.76 -2.51
C LYS A 45 4.94 3.34 -3.52
N PRO A 46 4.91 2.89 -4.78
CA PRO A 46 5.75 3.48 -5.82
C PRO A 46 5.31 4.93 -6.11
N VAL A 47 6.31 5.78 -6.35
CA VAL A 47 6.11 7.14 -6.81
C VAL A 47 6.08 7.15 -8.34
N MET A 48 5.06 7.79 -8.91
CA MET A 48 4.90 7.92 -10.35
C MET A 48 5.01 9.40 -10.71
N ILE A 49 5.83 9.73 -11.70
CA ILE A 49 5.85 11.06 -12.32
C ILE A 49 5.19 10.92 -13.68
N GLY A 50 4.09 11.66 -13.87
CA GLY A 50 3.44 11.79 -15.17
C GLY A 50 3.90 13.03 -15.91
N GLU A 51 3.91 12.95 -17.23
CA GLU A 51 4.05 14.10 -18.11
C GLU A 51 2.91 14.12 -19.13
N ILE A 52 2.66 15.29 -19.70
CA ILE A 52 1.63 15.47 -20.71
C ILE A 52 2.33 15.62 -22.06
N GLU A 53 2.21 14.62 -22.93
CA GLU A 53 2.65 14.70 -24.33
C GLU A 53 1.42 15.04 -25.20
N GLY A 54 1.18 16.34 -25.42
CA GLY A 54 0.05 16.83 -26.21
C GLY A 54 -1.31 16.58 -25.55
N LYS A 55 -2.22 15.85 -26.19
CA LYS A 55 -3.54 15.48 -25.61
C LYS A 55 -3.51 14.15 -24.84
N ARG A 56 -2.35 13.52 -24.65
CA ARG A 56 -2.25 12.19 -24.02
C ARG A 56 -1.44 12.25 -22.72
N PRO A 57 -2.02 11.83 -21.58
CA PRO A 57 -1.26 11.60 -20.36
C PRO A 57 -0.31 10.41 -20.56
N VAL A 58 0.97 10.58 -20.20
CA VAL A 58 1.97 9.50 -20.14
C VAL A 58 2.47 9.40 -18.70
N GLN A 59 2.52 8.19 -18.14
CA GLN A 59 2.96 7.96 -16.75
C GLN A 59 4.25 7.14 -16.76
N ARG A 60 5.35 7.66 -16.18
CA ARG A 60 6.63 6.95 -16.04
C ARG A 60 6.90 6.65 -14.55
N GLY A 61 7.37 5.44 -14.25
CA GLY A 61 7.74 5.04 -12.89
C GLY A 61 9.15 5.48 -12.53
N LEU A 62 9.36 5.96 -11.30
CA LEU A 62 10.67 6.41 -10.79
C LEU A 62 11.56 5.27 -10.26
N ALA A 63 11.18 4.00 -10.45
CA ALA A 63 11.80 2.88 -9.75
C ALA A 63 13.23 2.49 -10.19
N ASP A 64 13.80 3.13 -11.23
CA ASP A 64 15.14 2.83 -11.79
C ASP A 64 16.08 4.05 -11.80
N ARG A 65 16.17 4.80 -10.70
CA ARG A 65 17.30 5.72 -10.48
C ARG A 65 17.99 5.45 -9.15
#